data_AF-A0A0C3B6A4-F1
#
_entry.id   AF-A0A0C3B6A4-F1
#
_cell.length_a   1.000
_cell.length_b   1.000
_cell.length_c   1.000
_cell.angle_alpha   90.00
_cell.angle_beta   90.00
_cell.angle_gamma   90.00
#
_symmetry.space_group_name_H-M   'P 1'
#
loop_
_entity.id
_entity.type
_entity.pdbx_description
1 polymer ?
#
loop_
_entity_poly.entity_id
_entity_poly.type
_entity_poly.pdbx_seq_one_letter_code
_entity_poly.pdbx_strand_id
1 'polypeptide(L)'
;MIPSRAISRILGPDGLPTFTSEAQKAVEKDLRETYSKAPKPLALQRMTHFNWLKTLLFQGLPASYKSQDASQPWMLFWIMQSFQLLGAGFDPVTKQRAIDTVMKCQHPDGGFGGGPGQEPGILPTYAAISALVCAGRPGPGGGWDDIDRNKMYNFFMSLKQPDGSFLVSKDAEVDVRAVYAVLVTATFLDMLTPELVAGTASFVASTQTYEGGFASASAPYYISNDIFLDEPRPPLGEAHGGYAGCAIAAWAMLEPFIKEEEASALNIPKFLRWLVWMQGEPREYGGFRGRSNKLVDNCYSWWCGGSLAVVESLIDTREETGDEQNVQEDNSLDEDDWEDTEWWLYDNKNLQEYILGVGQDKAGGLRDKPNKKPDVYHTFYSLCGLSTAQHRVYRSKSTAEKLRAEWKDSTAFWPSTSKVKQDDDAVVQARRREIYVQARSWREDETSHRYVGSSTNRVNATHPIFTLLISQCDAIMDHFYGQQPK
;
A
#
# COMPACT_ATOMS: atom_id res chain seq x y z
N MET A 1 -26.91 22.57 -19.13
CA MET A 1 -26.72 21.51 -20.14
C MET A 1 -25.54 20.69 -19.67
N ILE A 2 -25.75 19.41 -19.36
CA ILE A 2 -24.69 18.51 -18.89
C ILE A 2 -23.88 18.12 -20.13
N PRO A 3 -22.55 18.33 -20.18
CA PRO A 3 -21.75 17.87 -21.31
C PRO A 3 -21.99 16.37 -21.46
N SER A 4 -22.30 15.94 -22.69
CA SER A 4 -22.57 14.55 -23.01
C SER A 4 -21.45 13.67 -22.44
N ARG A 5 -21.81 12.69 -21.59
CA ARG A 5 -20.91 11.60 -21.21
C ARG A 5 -20.15 11.16 -22.45
N ALA A 6 -18.81 11.12 -22.35
CA ALA A 6 -17.95 10.54 -23.37
C ALA A 6 -18.63 9.29 -23.93
N ILE A 7 -18.86 9.29 -25.25
CA ILE A 7 -19.70 8.31 -25.94
C ILE A 7 -19.25 6.92 -25.49
N SER A 8 -20.09 6.21 -24.71
CA SER A 8 -19.78 4.87 -24.23
C SER A 8 -19.88 3.88 -25.41
N ARG A 9 -18.93 3.95 -26.35
CA ARG A 9 -18.74 2.88 -27.32
C ARG A 9 -18.27 1.69 -26.51
N ILE A 10 -19.03 0.60 -26.58
CA ILE A 10 -18.60 -0.70 -26.05
C ILE A 10 -17.26 -1.00 -26.74
N LEU A 11 -16.28 -1.55 -26.02
CA LEU A 11 -15.15 -2.24 -26.66
C LEU A 11 -15.77 -3.34 -27.52
N GLY A 12 -16.01 -3.00 -28.79
CA GLY A 12 -16.41 -3.97 -29.78
C GLY A 12 -15.28 -4.98 -29.83
N PRO A 13 -15.55 -6.28 -29.98
CA PRO A 13 -14.49 -7.27 -30.05
C PRO A 13 -13.68 -7.17 -31.35
N ASP A 14 -13.76 -6.03 -32.06
CA ASP A 14 -13.29 -5.85 -33.44
C ASP A 14 -13.81 -6.93 -34.40
N GLY A 15 -15.02 -7.44 -34.11
CA GLY A 15 -15.63 -8.57 -34.82
C GLY A 15 -15.16 -9.96 -34.36
N LEU A 16 -14.28 -10.07 -33.37
CA LEU A 16 -13.62 -11.30 -32.89
C LEU A 16 -13.96 -11.61 -31.41
N PRO A 17 -15.13 -12.22 -31.11
CA PRO A 17 -15.48 -12.56 -29.75
C PRO A 17 -14.50 -13.56 -29.14
N THR A 18 -14.20 -13.35 -27.86
CA THR A 18 -13.28 -14.16 -27.05
C THR A 18 -13.84 -14.27 -25.64
N PHE A 19 -13.37 -15.26 -24.87
CA PHE A 19 -13.73 -15.36 -23.45
C PHE A 19 -13.51 -14.04 -22.68
N THR A 20 -12.41 -13.33 -22.98
CA THR A 20 -12.09 -12.03 -22.38
C THR A 20 -13.13 -10.96 -22.74
N SER A 21 -13.45 -10.80 -24.04
CA SER A 21 -14.39 -9.75 -24.47
C SER A 21 -15.83 -10.06 -24.05
N GLU A 22 -16.21 -11.33 -23.93
CA GLU A 22 -17.52 -11.74 -23.40
C GLU A 22 -17.63 -11.47 -21.89
N ALA A 23 -16.60 -11.82 -21.12
CA ALA A 23 -16.55 -11.53 -19.69
C ALA A 23 -16.57 -10.01 -19.42
N GLN A 24 -15.82 -9.24 -20.21
CA GLN A 24 -15.82 -7.77 -20.14
C GLN A 24 -17.22 -7.20 -20.37
N LYS A 25 -17.89 -7.61 -21.45
CA LYS A 25 -19.27 -7.17 -21.76
C LYS A 25 -20.26 -7.54 -20.66
N ALA A 26 -20.13 -8.72 -20.07
CA ALA A 26 -20.99 -9.15 -18.96
C ALA A 26 -20.81 -8.24 -17.74
N VAL A 27 -19.57 -7.92 -17.36
CA VAL A 27 -19.30 -7.00 -16.24
C VAL A 27 -19.77 -5.58 -16.54
N GLU A 28 -19.53 -5.06 -17.74
CA GLU A 28 -20.02 -3.72 -18.12
C GLU A 28 -21.56 -3.61 -18.01
N LYS A 29 -22.28 -4.68 -18.36
CA LYS A 29 -23.73 -4.77 -18.16
C LYS A 29 -24.10 -4.74 -16.68
N ASP A 30 -23.47 -5.60 -15.86
CA ASP A 30 -23.75 -5.68 -14.41
C ASP A 30 -23.43 -4.35 -13.69
N LEU A 31 -22.35 -3.68 -14.07
CA LEU A 31 -21.98 -2.35 -13.57
C LEU A 31 -23.05 -1.32 -13.89
N ARG A 32 -23.50 -1.27 -15.16
CA ARG A 32 -24.56 -0.35 -15.59
C ARG A 32 -25.88 -0.57 -14.86
N GLU A 33 -26.28 -1.83 -14.71
CA GLU A 33 -27.50 -2.19 -13.99
C GLU A 33 -27.41 -1.85 -12.51
N THR A 34 -26.26 -2.07 -11.88
CA THR A 34 -26.04 -1.76 -10.46
C THR A 34 -26.03 -0.25 -10.24
N TYR A 35 -25.25 0.48 -11.04
CA TYR A 35 -25.12 1.94 -10.93
C TYR A 35 -26.45 2.67 -11.19
N SER A 36 -27.28 2.19 -12.13
CA SER A 36 -28.59 2.79 -12.42
C SER A 36 -29.59 2.64 -11.27
N LYS A 37 -29.43 1.59 -10.44
CA LYS A 37 -30.24 1.34 -9.24
C LYS A 37 -29.68 2.03 -7.99
N ALA A 38 -28.46 2.55 -8.04
CA ALA A 38 -27.83 3.21 -6.90
C ALA A 38 -28.55 4.54 -6.56
N PRO A 39 -28.86 4.80 -5.27
CA PRO A 39 -29.47 6.06 -4.86
C PRO A 39 -28.63 7.27 -5.29
N LYS A 40 -29.30 8.35 -5.71
CA LYS A 40 -28.67 9.62 -6.09
C LYS A 40 -29.14 10.74 -5.13
N PRO A 41 -28.24 11.63 -4.67
CA PRO A 41 -26.79 11.64 -4.89
C PRO A 41 -26.11 10.39 -4.31
N LEU A 42 -24.98 9.98 -4.90
CA LEU A 42 -24.22 8.82 -4.42
C LEU A 42 -23.76 9.07 -2.98
N ALA A 43 -23.96 8.09 -2.11
CA ALA A 43 -23.66 8.20 -0.69
C ALA A 43 -22.99 6.93 -0.17
N LEU A 44 -21.97 7.12 0.68
CA LEU A 44 -21.35 6.06 1.46
C LEU A 44 -22.34 5.60 2.53
N GLN A 45 -22.69 4.31 2.54
CA GLN A 45 -23.58 3.70 3.53
C GLN A 45 -22.83 3.43 4.84
N ARG A 46 -22.23 4.47 5.40
CA ARG A 46 -21.27 4.44 6.52
C ARG A 46 -21.79 3.62 7.68
N MET A 47 -23.02 3.88 8.13
CA MET A 47 -23.59 3.18 9.29
C MET A 47 -23.86 1.71 9.00
N THR A 48 -24.21 1.36 7.76
CA THR A 48 -24.40 -0.03 7.33
C THR A 48 -23.07 -0.78 7.36
N HIS A 49 -22.00 -0.21 6.79
CA HIS A 49 -20.66 -0.81 6.82
C HIS A 49 -20.11 -0.88 8.25
N PHE A 50 -20.31 0.17 9.06
CA PHE A 50 -19.93 0.21 10.47
C PHE A 50 -20.59 -0.93 11.27
N ASN A 51 -21.90 -1.13 11.12
CA ASN A 51 -22.63 -2.18 11.84
C ASN A 51 -22.22 -3.59 11.37
N TRP A 52 -21.91 -3.75 10.09
CA TRP A 52 -21.39 -4.99 9.54
C TRP A 52 -20.00 -5.32 10.14
N LEU A 53 -19.07 -4.37 10.13
CA LEU A 53 -17.76 -4.50 10.78
C LEU A 53 -17.88 -4.78 12.29
N LYS A 54 -18.83 -4.11 12.96
CA LYS A 54 -19.09 -4.29 14.40
C LYS A 54 -19.54 -5.72 14.70
N THR A 55 -20.40 -6.27 13.85
CA THR A 55 -20.83 -7.67 13.98
C THR A 55 -19.63 -8.60 13.89
N LEU A 56 -18.76 -8.42 12.89
CA LEU A 56 -17.57 -9.26 12.70
C LEU A 56 -16.57 -9.13 13.86
N LEU A 57 -16.32 -7.92 14.36
CA LEU A 57 -15.34 -7.67 15.42
C LEU A 57 -15.81 -8.21 16.78
N PHE A 58 -17.08 -8.03 17.13
CA PHE A 58 -17.58 -8.33 18.48
C PHE A 58 -18.32 -9.65 18.60
N GLN A 59 -19.01 -10.10 17.54
CA GLN A 59 -19.73 -11.39 17.54
C GLN A 59 -18.91 -12.52 16.92
N GLY A 60 -17.79 -12.18 16.25
CA GLY A 60 -16.89 -13.13 15.61
C GLY A 60 -17.16 -13.31 14.12
N LEU A 61 -16.17 -13.85 13.42
CA LEU A 61 -16.25 -14.16 12.00
C LEU A 61 -17.10 -15.43 11.78
N PRO A 62 -18.03 -15.44 10.80
CA PRO A 62 -18.83 -16.63 10.51
C PRO A 62 -17.99 -17.76 9.90
N ALA A 63 -18.52 -18.99 9.93
CA ALA A 63 -17.82 -20.19 9.45
C ALA A 63 -17.29 -20.12 8.00
N SER A 64 -17.85 -19.24 7.16
CA SER A 64 -17.34 -18.98 5.81
C SER A 64 -15.91 -18.41 5.79
N TYR A 65 -15.44 -17.85 6.91
CA TYR A 65 -14.05 -17.38 7.08
C TYR A 65 -13.08 -18.49 7.51
N LYS A 66 -13.50 -19.76 7.58
CA LYS A 66 -12.59 -20.87 7.92
C LYS A 66 -11.38 -20.96 6.98
N SER A 67 -11.53 -20.57 5.71
CA SER A 67 -10.40 -20.52 4.78
C SER A 67 -9.37 -19.43 5.12
N GLN A 68 -9.68 -18.54 6.06
CA GLN A 68 -8.85 -17.43 6.51
C GLN A 68 -8.25 -17.69 7.90
N ASP A 69 -8.24 -18.93 8.37
CA ASP A 69 -7.71 -19.29 9.69
C ASP A 69 -6.19 -19.04 9.82
N ALA A 70 -5.46 -19.04 8.70
CA ALA A 70 -4.05 -18.64 8.63
C ALA A 70 -3.85 -17.13 8.37
N SER A 71 -4.92 -16.33 8.52
CA SER A 71 -4.95 -14.90 8.22
C SER A 71 -5.64 -14.10 9.33
N GLN A 72 -5.65 -14.59 10.57
CA GLN A 72 -6.34 -13.91 11.67
C GLN A 72 -5.78 -12.49 11.94
N PRO A 73 -4.46 -12.23 11.93
CA PRO A 73 -3.94 -10.87 12.01
C PRO A 73 -4.43 -9.95 10.88
N TRP A 74 -4.56 -10.48 9.65
CA TRP A 74 -5.13 -9.72 8.52
C TRP A 74 -6.59 -9.35 8.74
N MET A 75 -7.40 -10.28 9.23
CA MET A 75 -8.80 -10.00 9.55
C MET A 75 -8.92 -8.86 10.56
N LEU A 76 -8.12 -8.90 11.62
CA LEU A 76 -8.14 -7.88 12.65
C LEU A 76 -7.65 -6.53 12.12
N PHE A 77 -6.53 -6.50 11.39
CA PHE A 77 -6.02 -5.29 10.77
C PHE A 77 -7.05 -4.65 9.84
N TRP A 78 -7.59 -5.40 8.87
CA TRP A 78 -8.56 -4.87 7.90
C TRP A 78 -9.83 -4.36 8.57
N ILE A 79 -10.34 -5.05 9.58
CA ILE A 79 -11.52 -4.60 10.32
C ILE A 79 -11.22 -3.32 11.09
N MET A 80 -10.13 -3.30 11.86
CA MET A 80 -9.78 -2.16 12.71
C MET A 80 -9.49 -0.91 11.88
N GLN A 81 -8.71 -1.05 10.82
CA GLN A 81 -8.38 0.07 9.97
C GLN A 81 -9.60 0.56 9.16
N SER A 82 -10.53 -0.33 8.78
CA SER A 82 -11.79 0.09 8.16
C SER A 82 -12.63 0.98 9.07
N PHE A 83 -12.71 0.68 10.37
CA PHE A 83 -13.37 1.57 11.33
C PHE A 83 -12.70 2.94 11.39
N GLN A 84 -11.37 2.98 11.39
CA GLN A 84 -10.61 4.22 11.47
C GLN A 84 -10.72 5.06 10.20
N LEU A 85 -10.77 4.45 9.01
CA LEU A 85 -11.11 5.12 7.75
C LEU A 85 -12.54 5.69 7.78
N LEU A 86 -13.48 4.98 8.42
CA LEU A 86 -14.84 5.46 8.62
C LEU A 86 -14.97 6.52 9.74
N GLY A 87 -13.86 6.94 10.36
CA GLY A 87 -13.84 7.99 11.39
C GLY A 87 -14.19 7.48 12.80
N ALA A 88 -14.08 6.18 13.06
CA ALA A 88 -14.37 5.58 14.35
C ALA A 88 -13.10 5.13 15.09
N GLY A 89 -13.00 5.52 16.36
CA GLY A 89 -11.98 5.03 17.29
C GLY A 89 -12.43 3.83 18.10
N PHE A 90 -11.50 3.27 18.88
CA PHE A 90 -11.74 2.15 19.78
C PHE A 90 -11.49 2.56 21.23
N ASP A 91 -12.35 2.09 22.13
CA ASP A 91 -12.14 2.22 23.56
C ASP A 91 -10.94 1.37 24.05
N PRO A 92 -10.35 1.68 25.21
CA PRO A 92 -9.20 0.95 25.73
C PRO A 92 -9.41 -0.56 25.90
N VAL A 93 -10.62 -1.02 26.22
CA VAL A 93 -10.91 -2.45 26.42
C VAL A 93 -10.88 -3.18 25.08
N THR A 94 -11.51 -2.60 24.05
CA THR A 94 -11.45 -3.16 22.69
C THR A 94 -10.02 -3.18 22.16
N LYS A 95 -9.24 -2.12 22.37
CA LYS A 95 -7.82 -2.08 22.01
C LYS A 95 -7.01 -3.17 22.74
N GLN A 96 -7.21 -3.35 24.05
CA GLN A 96 -6.51 -4.39 24.79
C GLN A 96 -6.83 -5.79 24.28
N ARG A 97 -8.10 -6.08 23.98
CA ARG A 97 -8.49 -7.38 23.38
C ARG A 97 -7.82 -7.64 22.05
N ALA A 98 -7.67 -6.60 21.21
CA ALA A 98 -6.96 -6.70 19.95
C ALA A 98 -5.47 -6.99 20.17
N ILE A 99 -4.81 -6.25 21.07
CA ILE A 99 -3.41 -6.50 21.48
C ILE A 99 -3.24 -7.93 21.96
N ASP A 100 -4.03 -8.37 22.95
CA ASP A 100 -3.94 -9.72 23.53
C ASP A 100 -4.15 -10.83 22.48
N THR A 101 -4.97 -10.56 21.46
CA THR A 101 -5.22 -11.51 20.36
C THR A 101 -4.03 -11.59 19.42
N VAL A 102 -3.48 -10.45 18.99
CA VAL A 102 -2.32 -10.41 18.07
C VAL A 102 -1.07 -10.96 18.75
N MET A 103 -0.84 -10.61 20.02
CA MET A 103 0.36 -11.05 20.74
C MET A 103 0.41 -12.57 20.96
N LYS A 104 -0.74 -13.27 20.94
CA LYS A 104 -0.78 -14.75 20.92
C LYS A 104 -0.27 -15.36 19.60
N CYS A 105 -0.19 -14.57 18.55
CA CYS A 105 0.35 -14.99 17.25
C CYS A 105 1.86 -14.73 17.17
N GLN A 106 2.49 -14.01 18.12
CA GLN A 106 3.93 -13.82 18.12
C GLN A 106 4.62 -15.16 18.34
N HIS A 107 5.48 -15.55 17.42
CA HIS A 107 6.16 -16.83 17.47
C HIS A 107 7.37 -16.77 18.43
N PRO A 108 7.64 -17.81 19.23
CA PRO A 108 8.77 -17.83 20.17
C PRO A 108 10.15 -17.60 19.54
N ASP A 109 10.31 -17.89 18.24
CA ASP A 109 11.57 -17.73 17.49
C ASP A 109 11.61 -16.46 16.62
N GLY A 110 10.58 -15.61 16.67
CA GLY A 110 10.49 -14.37 15.90
C GLY A 110 9.43 -14.40 14.80
N GLY A 111 8.92 -13.22 14.44
CA GLY A 111 7.77 -13.10 13.54
C GLY A 111 6.43 -13.38 14.22
N PHE A 112 5.35 -13.29 13.43
CA PHE A 112 4.00 -13.68 13.82
C PHE A 112 3.45 -14.73 12.86
N GLY A 113 2.70 -15.68 13.39
CA GLY A 113 1.94 -16.66 12.62
C GLY A 113 0.56 -16.16 12.19
N GLY A 114 -0.10 -16.92 11.33
CA GLY A 114 -1.46 -16.65 10.85
C GLY A 114 -2.56 -16.79 11.89
N GLY A 115 -2.23 -17.38 13.03
CA GLY A 115 -3.06 -17.57 14.21
C GLY A 115 -2.23 -18.15 15.37
N PRO A 116 -2.78 -18.26 16.59
CA PRO A 116 -2.04 -18.76 17.74
C PRO A 116 -1.46 -20.16 17.52
N GLY A 117 -0.15 -20.32 17.73
CA GLY A 117 0.55 -21.59 17.57
C GLY A 117 0.86 -22.00 16.13
N GLN A 118 0.58 -21.16 15.13
CA GLN A 118 1.00 -21.40 13.75
C GLN A 118 2.45 -20.93 13.53
N GLU A 119 3.13 -21.53 12.56
CA GLU A 119 4.47 -21.12 12.10
C GLU A 119 4.49 -19.64 11.68
N PRO A 120 5.61 -18.92 11.90
CA PRO A 120 5.71 -17.51 11.56
C PRO A 120 5.86 -17.32 10.04
N GLY A 121 5.26 -16.24 9.54
CA GLY A 121 5.39 -15.81 8.15
C GLY A 121 5.53 -14.30 8.06
N ILE A 122 6.18 -13.81 7.01
CA ILE A 122 6.40 -12.37 6.77
C ILE A 122 5.07 -11.64 6.58
N LEU A 123 4.12 -12.21 5.84
CA LEU A 123 2.81 -11.59 5.60
C LEU A 123 1.96 -11.47 6.88
N PRO A 124 1.75 -12.52 7.68
CA PRO A 124 1.07 -12.38 8.97
C PRO A 124 1.84 -11.49 9.96
N THR A 125 3.18 -11.43 9.87
CA THR A 125 3.99 -10.46 10.62
C THR A 125 3.61 -9.01 10.28
N TYR A 126 3.58 -8.65 8.99
CA TYR A 126 3.13 -7.32 8.56
C TYR A 126 1.72 -7.01 9.08
N ALA A 127 0.80 -7.95 8.97
CA ALA A 127 -0.58 -7.75 9.40
C ALA A 127 -0.70 -7.60 10.93
N ALA A 128 0.07 -8.38 11.69
CA ALA A 128 0.15 -8.27 13.14
C ALA A 128 0.69 -6.90 13.58
N ILE A 129 1.78 -6.45 12.97
CA ILE A 129 2.35 -5.13 13.24
C ILE A 129 1.36 -4.02 12.87
N SER A 130 0.73 -4.09 11.70
CA SER A 130 -0.31 -3.13 11.30
C SER A 130 -1.50 -3.10 12.27
N ALA A 131 -1.95 -4.27 12.77
CA ALA A 131 -2.98 -4.32 13.81
C ALA A 131 -2.51 -3.70 15.14
N LEU A 132 -1.23 -3.86 15.51
CA LEU A 132 -0.63 -3.19 16.66
C LEU A 132 -0.42 -1.69 16.43
N VAL A 133 -0.26 -1.21 15.20
CA VAL A 133 -0.34 0.24 14.89
C VAL A 133 -1.76 0.76 15.13
N CYS A 134 -2.78 -0.02 14.80
CA CYS A 134 -4.18 0.36 15.06
C CYS A 134 -4.52 0.38 16.56
N ALA A 135 -4.06 -0.62 17.32
CA ALA A 135 -4.53 -0.91 18.67
C ALA A 135 -3.52 -0.61 19.79
N GLY A 136 -2.23 -0.78 19.50
CA GLY A 136 -1.14 -0.81 20.46
C GLY A 136 -0.80 0.55 21.06
N ARG A 137 0.12 0.51 22.03
CA ARG A 137 0.64 1.66 22.76
C ARG A 137 1.99 1.32 23.41
N PRO A 138 2.76 2.32 23.87
CA PRO A 138 3.95 2.10 24.68
C PRO A 138 3.62 1.44 26.04
N GLY A 139 4.60 0.77 26.60
CA GLY A 139 4.59 0.16 27.93
C GLY A 139 4.22 -1.33 27.95
N PRO A 140 4.51 -2.03 29.06
CA PRO A 140 4.21 -3.45 29.22
C PRO A 140 2.73 -3.78 28.99
N GLY A 141 2.44 -4.81 28.18
CA GLY A 141 1.08 -5.18 27.80
C GLY A 141 0.41 -4.20 26.83
N GLY A 142 1.14 -3.19 26.35
CA GLY A 142 0.73 -2.26 25.30
C GLY A 142 0.93 -2.81 23.89
N GLY A 143 1.60 -3.96 23.75
CA GLY A 143 1.87 -4.62 22.47
C GLY A 143 3.11 -4.10 21.75
N TRP A 144 3.45 -2.81 21.85
CA TRP A 144 4.65 -2.27 21.18
C TRP A 144 5.94 -2.75 21.84
N ASP A 145 6.08 -2.55 23.15
CA ASP A 145 7.28 -2.97 23.89
C ASP A 145 7.36 -4.48 24.12
N ASP A 146 6.27 -5.21 23.83
CA ASP A 146 6.20 -6.66 23.93
C ASP A 146 6.67 -7.38 22.63
N ILE A 147 7.04 -6.62 21.58
CA ILE A 147 7.61 -7.15 20.34
C ILE A 147 9.10 -7.46 20.55
N ASP A 148 9.49 -8.71 20.33
CA ASP A 148 10.91 -9.09 20.37
C ASP A 148 11.60 -8.74 19.05
N ARG A 149 12.13 -7.50 18.97
CA ARG A 149 12.82 -6.98 17.77
C ARG A 149 14.05 -7.79 17.37
N ASN A 150 14.76 -8.38 18.33
CA ASN A 150 15.95 -9.20 18.01
C ASN A 150 15.53 -10.49 17.31
N LYS A 151 14.53 -11.19 17.83
CA LYS A 151 14.00 -12.39 17.19
C LYS A 151 13.32 -12.07 15.87
N MET A 152 12.59 -10.96 15.78
CA MET A 152 11.99 -10.47 14.54
C MET A 152 13.04 -10.27 13.43
N TYR A 153 14.14 -9.59 13.75
CA TYR A 153 15.22 -9.37 12.79
C TYR A 153 15.91 -10.66 12.39
N ASN A 154 16.22 -11.54 13.35
CA ASN A 154 16.80 -12.86 13.05
C ASN A 154 15.88 -13.70 12.17
N PHE A 155 14.56 -13.63 12.39
CA PHE A 155 13.56 -14.27 11.54
C PHE A 155 13.61 -13.72 10.11
N PHE A 156 13.63 -12.39 9.92
CA PHE A 156 13.78 -11.80 8.58
C PHE A 156 15.08 -12.22 7.90
N MET A 157 16.20 -12.19 8.62
CA MET A 157 17.50 -12.63 8.09
C MET A 157 17.52 -14.11 7.74
N SER A 158 16.78 -14.96 8.46
CA SER A 158 16.65 -16.39 8.14
C SER A 158 15.90 -16.67 6.83
N LEU A 159 15.10 -15.71 6.36
CA LEU A 159 14.31 -15.80 5.13
C LEU A 159 14.93 -15.02 3.97
N LYS A 160 15.93 -14.17 4.23
CA LYS A 160 16.63 -13.39 3.23
C LYS A 160 17.40 -14.30 2.27
N GLN A 161 17.25 -14.05 0.98
CA GLN A 161 17.93 -14.78 -0.08
C GLN A 161 19.18 -14.01 -0.58
N PRO A 162 20.17 -14.70 -1.18
CA PRO A 162 21.40 -14.07 -1.70
C PRO A 162 21.14 -12.98 -2.75
N ASP A 163 20.01 -13.08 -3.45
CA ASP A 163 19.62 -12.17 -4.52
C ASP A 163 18.85 -10.93 -4.01
N GLY A 164 18.71 -10.78 -2.68
CA GLY A 164 18.01 -9.67 -2.03
C GLY A 164 16.51 -9.88 -1.87
N SER A 165 15.95 -10.96 -2.41
CA SER A 165 14.56 -11.35 -2.15
C SER A 165 14.38 -11.99 -0.77
N PHE A 166 13.13 -12.30 -0.42
CA PHE A 166 12.80 -12.98 0.83
C PHE A 166 11.81 -14.12 0.56
N LEU A 167 12.04 -15.26 1.21
CA LEU A 167 11.02 -16.28 1.35
C LEU A 167 9.89 -15.75 2.23
N VAL A 168 8.64 -16.06 1.91
CA VAL A 168 7.47 -15.64 2.72
C VAL A 168 7.46 -16.28 4.11
N SER A 169 7.88 -17.54 4.18
CA SER A 169 8.14 -18.29 5.41
C SER A 169 9.18 -19.36 5.08
N LYS A 170 9.60 -20.14 6.07
CA LYS A 170 10.54 -21.24 5.84
C LYS A 170 10.01 -22.17 4.73
N ASP A 171 10.87 -22.47 3.75
CA ASP A 171 10.59 -23.35 2.61
C ASP A 171 9.41 -22.92 1.71
N ALA A 172 9.03 -21.64 1.71
CA ALA A 172 7.88 -21.12 0.99
C ALA A 172 8.24 -20.36 -0.30
N GLU A 173 7.28 -19.65 -0.88
CA GLU A 173 7.47 -18.85 -2.09
C GLU A 173 8.35 -17.60 -1.86
N VAL A 174 8.90 -17.09 -2.96
CA VAL A 174 9.56 -15.77 -3.03
C VAL A 174 8.72 -14.85 -3.91
N ASP A 175 8.40 -13.66 -3.40
CA ASP A 175 7.85 -12.56 -4.19
C ASP A 175 7.96 -11.21 -3.46
N VAL A 176 7.66 -10.14 -4.18
CA VAL A 176 7.76 -8.77 -3.72
C VAL A 176 6.80 -8.41 -2.58
N ARG A 177 5.78 -9.24 -2.27
CA ARG A 177 4.93 -9.03 -1.08
C ARG A 177 5.76 -9.18 0.19
N ALA A 178 6.68 -10.17 0.21
CA ALA A 178 7.57 -10.39 1.32
C ALA A 178 8.49 -9.17 1.55
N VAL A 179 9.06 -8.63 0.46
CA VAL A 179 9.90 -7.42 0.50
C VAL A 179 9.13 -6.25 1.11
N TYR A 180 7.94 -5.94 0.57
CA TYR A 180 7.11 -4.85 1.09
C TYR A 180 6.79 -5.03 2.58
N ALA A 181 6.37 -6.23 2.98
CA ALA A 181 6.01 -6.55 4.36
C ALA A 181 7.20 -6.45 5.34
N VAL A 182 8.39 -6.91 4.95
CA VAL A 182 9.63 -6.75 5.74
C VAL A 182 9.97 -5.27 5.88
N LEU A 183 9.96 -4.51 4.79
CA LEU A 183 10.35 -3.10 4.81
C LEU A 183 9.40 -2.25 5.64
N VAL A 184 8.08 -2.44 5.55
CA VAL A 184 7.12 -1.73 6.41
C VAL A 184 7.35 -2.08 7.88
N THR A 185 7.49 -3.37 8.19
CA THR A 185 7.70 -3.82 9.58
C THR A 185 9.01 -3.27 10.15
N ALA A 186 10.11 -3.38 9.39
CA ALA A 186 11.42 -2.89 9.79
C ALA A 186 11.46 -1.36 9.88
N THR A 187 10.69 -0.65 9.05
CA THR A 187 10.53 0.80 9.18
C THR A 187 9.81 1.16 10.47
N PHE A 188 8.69 0.51 10.82
CA PHE A 188 7.99 0.85 12.06
C PHE A 188 8.79 0.57 13.34
N LEU A 189 9.59 -0.50 13.33
CA LEU A 189 10.29 -0.99 14.52
C LEU A 189 11.75 -0.50 14.63
N ASP A 190 12.18 0.39 13.72
CA ASP A 190 13.55 0.91 13.63
C ASP A 190 14.59 -0.20 13.43
N MET A 191 14.38 -1.04 12.40
CA MET A 191 15.18 -2.25 12.12
C MET A 191 15.78 -2.33 10.71
N LEU A 192 15.71 -1.27 9.90
CA LEU A 192 16.31 -1.26 8.57
C LEU A 192 17.84 -1.11 8.64
N THR A 193 18.55 -2.15 8.18
CA THR A 193 20.02 -2.21 8.13
C THR A 193 20.52 -2.42 6.69
N PRO A 194 21.78 -2.05 6.37
CA PRO A 194 22.35 -2.29 5.04
C PRO A 194 22.34 -3.77 4.69
N GLU A 195 22.62 -4.64 5.66
CA GLU A 195 22.58 -6.09 5.48
C GLU A 195 21.16 -6.59 5.18
N LEU A 196 20.15 -6.15 5.93
CA LEU A 196 18.76 -6.57 5.71
C LEU A 196 18.30 -6.18 4.30
N VAL A 197 18.65 -4.99 3.83
CA VAL A 197 18.20 -4.48 2.52
C VAL A 197 19.15 -4.77 1.36
N ALA A 198 20.32 -5.38 1.60
CA ALA A 198 21.30 -5.69 0.56
C ALA A 198 20.67 -6.44 -0.62
N GLY A 199 20.89 -5.94 -1.85
CA GLY A 199 20.35 -6.51 -3.09
C GLY A 199 18.83 -6.35 -3.31
N THR A 200 18.09 -5.84 -2.32
CA THR A 200 16.62 -5.77 -2.37
C THR A 200 16.13 -4.82 -3.45
N ALA A 201 16.79 -3.67 -3.63
CA ALA A 201 16.46 -2.72 -4.69
C ALA A 201 16.64 -3.36 -6.08
N SER A 202 17.75 -4.07 -6.30
CA SER A 202 18.00 -4.79 -7.55
C SER A 202 16.95 -5.88 -7.80
N PHE A 203 16.56 -6.64 -6.77
CA PHE A 203 15.45 -7.59 -6.88
C PHE A 203 14.16 -6.89 -7.29
N VAL A 204 13.75 -5.82 -6.60
CA VAL A 204 12.53 -5.07 -6.92
C VAL A 204 12.54 -4.55 -8.36
N ALA A 205 13.62 -3.87 -8.79
CA ALA A 205 13.75 -3.37 -10.15
C ALA A 205 13.62 -4.50 -11.20
N SER A 206 14.23 -5.65 -10.93
CA SER A 206 14.16 -6.80 -11.84
C SER A 206 12.77 -7.43 -11.98
N THR A 207 11.82 -7.11 -11.09
CA THR A 207 10.43 -7.53 -11.25
C THR A 207 9.64 -6.67 -12.24
N GLN A 208 10.20 -5.54 -12.72
CA GLN A 208 9.54 -4.70 -13.71
C GLN A 208 9.45 -5.40 -15.07
N THR A 209 8.26 -5.40 -15.65
CA THR A 209 7.95 -6.11 -16.89
C THR A 209 8.06 -5.22 -18.13
N TYR A 210 7.94 -5.84 -19.30
CA TYR A 210 7.85 -5.10 -20.57
C TYR A 210 6.60 -4.20 -20.65
N GLU A 211 5.55 -4.44 -19.86
CA GLU A 211 4.34 -3.60 -19.85
C GLU A 211 4.56 -2.30 -19.06
N GLY A 212 5.48 -2.30 -18.10
CA GLY A 212 5.77 -1.17 -17.21
C GLY A 212 5.44 -1.44 -15.74
N GLY A 213 4.42 -2.27 -15.47
CA GLY A 213 4.13 -2.76 -14.12
C GLY A 213 5.07 -3.90 -13.69
N PHE A 214 4.83 -4.43 -12.49
CA PHE A 214 5.72 -5.40 -11.84
C PHE A 214 5.07 -6.78 -11.71
N ALA A 215 5.86 -7.82 -11.94
CA ALA A 215 5.52 -9.21 -11.67
C ALA A 215 5.70 -9.54 -10.18
N SER A 216 5.34 -10.75 -9.77
CA SER A 216 5.52 -11.19 -8.37
C SER A 216 6.98 -11.27 -7.97
N ALA A 217 7.82 -11.82 -8.85
CA ALA A 217 9.23 -12.07 -8.60
C ALA A 217 10.02 -11.94 -9.91
N SER A 218 11.31 -12.22 -9.84
CA SER A 218 12.19 -12.42 -10.99
C SER A 218 13.01 -13.69 -10.77
N ALA A 219 13.55 -14.27 -11.84
CA ALA A 219 14.34 -15.48 -11.72
C ALA A 219 15.59 -15.21 -10.88
N PRO A 220 15.95 -16.12 -9.96
CA PRO A 220 17.19 -15.98 -9.23
C PRO A 220 18.36 -16.07 -10.22
N TYR A 221 19.36 -15.19 -10.08
CA TYR A 221 20.64 -15.40 -10.76
C TYR A 221 21.60 -16.21 -9.89
N TYR A 222 21.15 -16.99 -8.92
CA TYR A 222 22.03 -17.85 -8.12
C TYR A 222 21.60 -19.32 -8.16
N ILE A 223 22.57 -20.24 -8.14
CA ILE A 223 22.34 -21.69 -8.18
C ILE A 223 22.43 -22.30 -6.76
N SER A 224 23.38 -21.83 -5.96
CA SER A 224 23.60 -22.17 -4.56
C SER A 224 24.17 -20.96 -3.85
N ASN A 225 24.16 -20.93 -2.50
CA ASN A 225 24.68 -19.82 -1.69
C ASN A 225 25.96 -19.24 -2.31
N ASP A 226 25.84 -18.01 -2.80
CA ASP A 226 26.91 -17.14 -3.32
C ASP A 226 27.49 -17.44 -4.71
N ILE A 227 26.90 -18.35 -5.51
CA ILE A 227 27.26 -18.50 -6.93
C ILE A 227 26.25 -17.75 -7.78
N PHE A 228 26.69 -16.61 -8.32
CA PHE A 228 25.89 -15.70 -9.14
C PHE A 228 26.15 -15.92 -10.64
N LEU A 229 25.09 -15.81 -11.45
CA LEU A 229 25.07 -15.93 -12.90
C LEU A 229 25.11 -14.53 -13.53
N ASP A 230 25.77 -14.44 -14.68
CA ASP A 230 25.91 -13.17 -15.44
C ASP A 230 24.65 -12.82 -16.27
N GLU A 231 23.61 -13.66 -16.22
CA GLU A 231 22.39 -13.50 -17.00
C GLU A 231 21.40 -12.55 -16.32
N PRO A 232 20.63 -11.75 -17.09
CA PRO A 232 19.61 -10.87 -16.51
C PRO A 232 18.52 -11.68 -15.81
N ARG A 233 17.92 -11.12 -14.75
CA ARG A 233 16.77 -11.75 -14.06
C ARG A 233 15.49 -11.50 -14.85
N PRO A 234 14.94 -12.46 -15.62
CA PRO A 234 13.63 -12.28 -16.22
C PRO A 234 12.56 -12.17 -15.11
N PRO A 235 11.60 -11.23 -15.22
CA PRO A 235 10.45 -11.19 -14.34
C PRO A 235 9.63 -12.49 -14.48
N LEU A 236 9.15 -13.01 -13.36
CA LEU A 236 8.35 -14.23 -13.27
C LEU A 236 6.87 -13.86 -13.14
N GLY A 237 6.21 -13.70 -14.28
CA GLY A 237 4.77 -13.43 -14.35
C GLY A 237 4.42 -12.14 -15.10
N GLU A 238 3.13 -11.82 -15.08
CA GLU A 238 2.56 -10.62 -15.71
C GLU A 238 2.63 -9.42 -14.77
N ALA A 239 2.62 -8.20 -15.32
CA ALA A 239 2.42 -7.00 -14.54
C ALA A 239 1.10 -7.08 -13.76
N HIS A 240 1.13 -6.83 -12.44
CA HIS A 240 -0.05 -6.97 -11.59
C HIS A 240 -0.12 -5.89 -10.52
N GLY A 241 -1.28 -5.27 -10.34
CA GLY A 241 -1.48 -4.09 -9.49
C GLY A 241 -1.07 -4.32 -8.05
N GLY A 242 -1.36 -5.52 -7.50
CA GLY A 242 -0.92 -5.88 -6.15
C GLY A 242 0.60 -5.92 -6.00
N TYR A 243 1.31 -6.58 -6.93
CA TYR A 243 2.76 -6.67 -6.89
C TYR A 243 3.41 -5.33 -7.22
N ALA A 244 2.83 -4.58 -8.15
CA ALA A 244 3.25 -3.23 -8.50
C ALA A 244 3.16 -2.27 -7.30
N GLY A 245 2.07 -2.32 -6.53
CA GLY A 245 1.93 -1.53 -5.31
C GLY A 245 2.97 -1.90 -4.26
N CYS A 246 3.21 -3.21 -4.04
CA CYS A 246 4.29 -3.66 -3.17
C CYS A 246 5.67 -3.19 -3.65
N ALA A 247 5.96 -3.33 -4.95
CA ALA A 247 7.25 -2.99 -5.55
C ALA A 247 7.55 -1.49 -5.45
N ILE A 248 6.61 -0.62 -5.82
CA ILE A 248 6.86 0.83 -5.80
C ILE A 248 6.96 1.37 -4.38
N ALA A 249 6.14 0.87 -3.44
CA ALA A 249 6.23 1.24 -2.04
C ALA A 249 7.56 0.75 -1.41
N ALA A 250 8.00 -0.46 -1.77
CA ALA A 250 9.31 -0.97 -1.39
C ALA A 250 10.45 -0.11 -1.94
N TRP A 251 10.40 0.25 -3.23
CA TRP A 251 11.38 1.12 -3.87
C TRP A 251 11.47 2.47 -3.16
N ALA A 252 10.33 3.08 -2.83
CA ALA A 252 10.29 4.32 -2.07
C ALA A 252 10.99 4.15 -0.70
N MET A 253 10.65 3.14 0.10
CA MET A 253 11.32 2.91 1.39
C MET A 253 12.82 2.60 1.29
N LEU A 254 13.28 2.13 0.12
CA LEU A 254 14.70 1.81 -0.13
C LEU A 254 15.51 3.02 -0.61
N GLU A 255 14.91 4.18 -0.93
CA GLU A 255 15.66 5.37 -1.41
C GLU A 255 16.90 5.71 -0.55
N PRO A 256 16.89 5.64 0.81
CA PRO A 256 18.08 5.93 1.62
C PRO A 256 19.24 4.94 1.43
N PHE A 257 19.00 3.82 0.76
CA PHE A 257 19.96 2.74 0.50
C PHE A 257 20.31 2.57 -0.98
N ILE A 258 19.58 3.23 -1.88
CA ILE A 258 19.79 3.15 -3.32
C ILE A 258 20.89 4.14 -3.71
N LYS A 259 21.91 3.65 -4.42
CA LYS A 259 22.92 4.54 -4.98
C LYS A 259 22.39 5.27 -6.21
N GLU A 260 22.96 6.43 -6.52
CA GLU A 260 22.51 7.27 -7.63
C GLU A 260 22.54 6.52 -8.96
N GLU A 261 23.58 5.72 -9.21
CA GLU A 261 23.70 4.89 -10.40
C GLU A 261 22.62 3.79 -10.50
N GLU A 262 22.12 3.30 -9.37
CA GLU A 262 21.08 2.26 -9.28
C GLU A 262 19.66 2.85 -9.43
N ALA A 263 19.49 4.16 -9.21
CA ALA A 263 18.19 4.82 -9.30
C ALA A 263 17.55 4.70 -10.69
N SER A 264 18.36 4.56 -11.74
CA SER A 264 17.95 4.38 -13.13
C SER A 264 17.42 2.97 -13.45
N ALA A 265 17.60 2.00 -12.55
CA ALA A 265 17.20 0.61 -12.77
C ALA A 265 15.69 0.41 -12.89
N LEU A 266 14.88 1.35 -12.38
CA LEU A 266 13.43 1.31 -12.45
C LEU A 266 12.92 2.41 -13.39
N ASN A 267 12.14 2.02 -14.41
CA ASN A 267 11.54 2.95 -15.36
C ASN A 267 10.21 3.51 -14.84
N ILE A 268 10.29 4.60 -14.09
CA ILE A 268 9.12 5.28 -13.50
C ILE A 268 8.11 5.77 -14.56
N PRO A 269 8.50 6.45 -15.67
CA PRO A 269 7.54 6.89 -16.68
C PRO A 269 6.74 5.74 -17.30
N LYS A 270 7.40 4.60 -17.57
CA LYS A 270 6.73 3.41 -18.10
C LYS A 270 5.79 2.78 -17.06
N PHE A 271 6.17 2.80 -15.79
CA PHE A 271 5.30 2.34 -14.72
C PHE A 271 4.06 3.24 -14.58
N LEU A 272 4.23 4.57 -14.57
CA LEU A 272 3.14 5.53 -14.53
C LEU A 272 2.14 5.27 -15.67
N ARG A 273 2.64 5.13 -16.91
CA ARG A 273 1.80 4.80 -18.08
C ARG A 273 1.00 3.52 -17.86
N TRP A 274 1.65 2.44 -17.41
CA TRP A 274 0.95 1.18 -17.16
C TRP A 274 -0.12 1.32 -16.09
N LEU A 275 0.20 2.03 -15.01
CA LEU A 275 -0.66 2.20 -13.84
C LEU A 275 -1.93 2.99 -14.18
N VAL A 276 -1.81 4.11 -14.92
CA VAL A 276 -2.99 4.90 -15.34
C VAL A 276 -3.85 4.14 -16.34
N TRP A 277 -3.27 3.28 -17.17
CA TRP A 277 -4.01 2.39 -18.08
C TRP A 277 -4.75 1.24 -17.37
N MET A 278 -4.44 0.98 -16.09
CA MET A 278 -5.23 0.05 -15.30
C MET A 278 -6.57 0.65 -14.86
N GLN A 279 -6.77 1.97 -14.98
CA GLN A 279 -8.07 2.57 -14.74
C GLN A 279 -9.05 2.22 -15.86
N GLY A 280 -10.24 1.76 -15.48
CA GLY A 280 -11.31 1.42 -16.41
C GLY A 280 -11.85 2.65 -17.13
N GLU A 281 -12.33 2.45 -18.35
CA GLU A 281 -12.99 3.51 -19.10
C GLU A 281 -14.34 3.93 -18.47
N PRO A 282 -15.00 5.01 -18.91
CA PRO A 282 -16.28 5.45 -18.36
C PRO A 282 -17.38 4.36 -18.34
N ARG A 283 -17.33 3.36 -19.24
CA ARG A 283 -18.26 2.20 -19.24
C ARG A 283 -18.01 1.21 -18.11
N GLU A 284 -16.80 1.21 -17.55
CA GLU A 284 -16.39 0.49 -16.35
C GLU A 284 -16.42 1.39 -15.11
N TYR A 285 -16.94 2.63 -15.27
CA TYR A 285 -17.08 3.64 -14.23
C TYR A 285 -15.77 4.04 -13.54
N GLY A 286 -14.61 3.88 -14.18
CA GLY A 286 -13.32 4.32 -13.61
C GLY A 286 -12.77 3.46 -12.47
N GLY A 287 -13.32 2.26 -12.24
CA GLY A 287 -12.71 1.27 -11.36
C GLY A 287 -11.41 0.74 -11.94
N PHE A 288 -10.46 0.32 -11.11
CA PHE A 288 -9.19 -0.23 -11.58
C PHE A 288 -9.28 -1.74 -11.85
N ARG A 289 -8.55 -2.21 -12.86
CA ARG A 289 -8.23 -3.63 -13.06
C ARG A 289 -6.83 -3.94 -12.54
N GLY A 290 -6.59 -5.20 -12.20
CA GLY A 290 -5.29 -5.61 -11.67
C GLY A 290 -4.21 -5.78 -12.73
N ARG A 291 -4.59 -6.03 -13.97
CA ARG A 291 -3.67 -6.35 -15.07
C ARG A 291 -4.39 -6.27 -16.41
N SER A 292 -3.61 -6.18 -17.48
CA SER A 292 -4.09 -5.99 -18.85
C SER A 292 -5.17 -7.01 -19.23
N ASN A 293 -6.25 -6.54 -19.89
CA ASN A 293 -7.35 -7.38 -20.35
C ASN A 293 -8.08 -8.21 -19.27
N LYS A 294 -8.00 -7.80 -17.99
CA LYS A 294 -8.85 -8.34 -16.91
C LYS A 294 -9.92 -7.35 -16.50
N LEU A 295 -10.85 -7.84 -15.69
CA LEU A 295 -12.01 -7.11 -15.21
C LEU A 295 -11.61 -6.14 -14.11
N VAL A 296 -12.34 -5.03 -14.01
CA VAL A 296 -12.24 -4.12 -12.86
C VAL A 296 -12.62 -4.81 -11.55
N ASP A 297 -11.97 -4.40 -10.46
CA ASP A 297 -12.15 -4.92 -9.10
C ASP A 297 -11.75 -3.82 -8.10
N ASN A 298 -12.62 -3.59 -7.13
CA ASN A 298 -12.47 -2.55 -6.11
C ASN A 298 -11.19 -2.62 -5.29
N CYS A 299 -10.56 -3.77 -5.10
CA CYS A 299 -9.31 -3.81 -4.34
C CYS A 299 -8.18 -3.08 -5.07
N TYR A 300 -8.21 -3.00 -6.40
CA TYR A 300 -7.24 -2.25 -7.19
C TYR A 300 -7.46 -0.73 -7.12
N SER A 301 -8.59 -0.27 -6.60
CA SER A 301 -8.75 1.14 -6.21
C SER A 301 -7.66 1.58 -5.24
N TRP A 302 -7.18 0.66 -4.39
CA TRP A 302 -5.98 0.90 -3.58
C TRP A 302 -4.70 0.46 -4.29
N TRP A 303 -4.59 -0.81 -4.70
CA TRP A 303 -3.30 -1.33 -5.19
C TRP A 303 -2.78 -0.58 -6.43
N CYS A 304 -3.68 -0.14 -7.32
CA CYS A 304 -3.31 0.72 -8.45
C CYS A 304 -3.44 2.20 -8.07
N GLY A 305 -4.61 2.64 -7.59
CA GLY A 305 -4.88 4.06 -7.30
C GLY A 305 -3.97 4.66 -6.23
N GLY A 306 -3.78 3.97 -5.10
CA GLY A 306 -2.92 4.41 -4.00
C GLY A 306 -1.43 4.46 -4.37
N SER A 307 -1.02 3.65 -5.35
CA SER A 307 0.36 3.65 -5.87
C SER A 307 0.72 4.93 -6.62
N LEU A 308 -0.27 5.67 -7.15
CA LEU A 308 -0.02 6.92 -7.89
C LEU A 308 0.59 8.01 -7.00
N ALA A 309 0.19 8.09 -5.73
CA ALA A 309 0.81 9.02 -4.76
C ALA A 309 2.29 8.69 -4.51
N VAL A 310 2.65 7.40 -4.50
CA VAL A 310 4.05 6.97 -4.39
C VAL A 310 4.82 7.35 -5.65
N VAL A 311 4.25 7.11 -6.83
CA VAL A 311 4.86 7.48 -8.12
C VAL A 311 5.07 8.99 -8.22
N GLU A 312 4.07 9.80 -7.86
CA GLU A 312 4.18 11.26 -7.82
C GLU A 312 5.37 11.70 -6.97
N SER A 313 5.53 11.11 -5.77
CA SER A 313 6.66 11.41 -4.89
C SER A 313 8.04 11.01 -5.42
N LEU A 314 8.11 10.07 -6.37
CA LEU A 314 9.37 9.61 -7.00
C LEU A 314 9.72 10.40 -8.26
N ILE A 315 8.73 11.10 -8.85
CA ILE A 315 8.94 12.03 -9.96
C ILE A 315 9.39 13.39 -9.40
N ASP A 316 8.71 13.89 -8.36
CA ASP A 316 8.97 15.19 -7.72
C ASP A 316 10.30 15.26 -6.91
N THR A 317 10.97 14.11 -6.70
CA THR A 317 12.28 14.04 -6.02
C THR A 317 13.48 13.96 -6.96
N ARG A 318 13.28 13.75 -8.28
CA ARG A 318 14.36 13.72 -9.27
C ARG A 318 14.51 15.09 -9.91
N GLU A 319 15.33 15.91 -9.24
CA GLU A 319 15.95 17.16 -9.72
C GLU A 319 15.01 18.17 -10.43
N GLU A 320 14.70 19.25 -9.70
CA GLU A 320 15.02 20.58 -10.26
C GLU A 320 16.54 20.57 -10.49
N THR A 321 17.00 20.01 -11.61
CA THR A 321 18.31 20.38 -12.14
C THR A 321 18.16 21.86 -12.40
N GLY A 322 18.84 22.66 -11.58
CA GLY A 322 18.73 24.11 -11.61
C GLY A 322 18.90 24.63 -13.04
N ASP A 323 17.78 24.97 -13.64
CA ASP A 323 17.60 25.91 -14.74
C ASP A 323 16.13 26.33 -14.71
N GLU A 324 15.76 27.08 -13.66
CA GLU A 324 14.61 28.00 -13.71
C GLU A 324 14.87 29.19 -14.67
N GLN A 325 15.86 29.09 -15.57
CA GLN A 325 16.14 30.08 -16.60
C GLN A 325 16.39 29.39 -17.93
N ASN A 326 15.43 29.57 -18.85
CA ASN A 326 15.42 29.14 -20.26
C ASN A 326 14.78 27.79 -20.60
N VAL A 327 13.53 27.56 -20.17
CA VAL A 327 12.58 27.00 -21.14
C VAL A 327 12.18 28.16 -22.05
N GLN A 328 12.83 28.26 -23.21
CA GLN A 328 12.23 28.99 -24.32
C GLN A 328 10.97 28.23 -24.70
N GLU A 329 9.82 28.82 -24.42
CA GLU A 329 8.53 28.43 -24.98
C GLU A 329 8.66 28.38 -26.51
N ASP A 330 8.77 27.18 -27.07
CA ASP A 330 8.48 26.94 -28.47
C ASP A 330 6.95 26.99 -28.64
N ASN A 331 6.43 28.22 -28.76
CA ASN A 331 5.02 28.52 -29.03
C ASN A 331 4.63 28.17 -30.48
N SER A 332 4.77 26.90 -30.85
CA SER A 332 4.34 26.39 -32.15
C SER A 332 3.29 25.27 -32.09
N LEU A 333 2.65 25.08 -30.94
CA LEU A 333 1.46 24.24 -30.81
C LEU A 333 0.32 25.05 -30.18
N ASP A 334 -0.82 25.10 -30.86
CA ASP A 334 -2.01 25.89 -30.51
C ASP A 334 -2.41 25.72 -29.03
N GLU A 335 -2.29 26.79 -28.25
CA GLU A 335 -2.53 26.89 -26.79
C GLU A 335 -4.02 26.93 -26.38
N ASP A 336 -4.95 26.71 -27.30
CA ASP A 336 -6.39 26.82 -27.02
C ASP A 336 -7.02 25.42 -26.83
N ASP A 337 -6.86 24.80 -25.65
CA ASP A 337 -7.89 23.92 -24.98
C ASP A 337 -7.42 23.13 -23.73
N TRP A 338 -6.14 23.19 -23.32
CA TRP A 338 -5.69 22.47 -22.13
C TRP A 338 -5.85 23.31 -20.86
N GLU A 339 -7.02 23.28 -20.23
CA GLU A 339 -7.18 23.75 -18.85
C GLU A 339 -6.32 22.86 -17.92
N ASP A 340 -5.11 23.33 -17.55
CA ASP A 340 -4.21 22.79 -16.52
C ASP A 340 -4.83 22.83 -15.10
N THR A 341 -6.02 22.24 -14.93
CA THR A 341 -6.86 22.39 -13.74
C THR A 341 -6.94 21.14 -12.86
N GLU A 342 -6.38 20.00 -13.29
CA GLU A 342 -6.46 18.75 -12.55
C GLU A 342 -5.09 18.22 -12.11
N TRP A 343 -4.76 18.46 -10.83
CA TRP A 343 -3.58 17.97 -10.09
C TRP A 343 -3.48 16.44 -9.94
N TRP A 344 -4.33 15.67 -10.61
CA TRP A 344 -4.49 14.24 -10.38
C TRP A 344 -3.95 13.44 -11.57
N LEU A 345 -3.11 12.45 -11.29
CA LEU A 345 -2.57 11.53 -12.30
C LEU A 345 -3.63 10.57 -12.89
N TYR A 346 -4.86 10.60 -12.39
CA TYR A 346 -5.95 9.68 -12.77
C TYR A 346 -7.33 10.30 -12.48
N ASP A 347 -8.39 9.70 -13.03
CA ASP A 347 -9.77 10.16 -12.84
C ASP A 347 -10.30 9.76 -11.46
N ASN A 348 -10.01 10.61 -10.47
CA ASN A 348 -10.41 10.38 -9.09
C ASN A 348 -11.95 10.37 -8.91
N LYS A 349 -12.67 11.16 -9.71
CA LYS A 349 -14.13 11.30 -9.63
C LYS A 349 -14.81 10.00 -10.03
N ASN A 350 -14.46 9.44 -11.18
CA ASN A 350 -15.04 8.17 -11.61
C ASN A 350 -14.66 7.04 -10.66
N LEU A 351 -13.44 7.02 -10.10
CA LEU A 351 -13.09 6.04 -9.07
C LEU A 351 -14.04 6.11 -7.85
N GLN A 352 -14.36 7.32 -7.36
CA GLN A 352 -15.36 7.49 -6.30
C GLN A 352 -16.75 7.02 -6.74
N GLU A 353 -17.15 7.31 -7.98
CA GLU A 353 -18.41 6.83 -8.55
C GLU A 353 -18.50 5.30 -8.65
N TYR A 354 -17.40 4.61 -8.98
CA TYR A 354 -17.31 3.16 -8.96
C TYR A 354 -17.52 2.63 -7.53
N ILE A 355 -16.74 3.12 -6.57
CA ILE A 355 -16.80 2.62 -5.19
C ILE A 355 -18.18 2.87 -4.58
N LEU A 356 -18.71 4.10 -4.68
CA LEU A 356 -19.99 4.48 -4.09
C LEU A 356 -21.19 3.93 -4.88
N GLY A 357 -21.09 3.84 -6.21
CA GLY A 357 -22.19 3.46 -7.08
C GLY A 357 -22.34 1.96 -7.33
N VAL A 358 -21.25 1.19 -7.27
CA VAL A 358 -21.27 -0.26 -7.56
C VAL A 358 -20.64 -1.14 -6.47
N GLY A 359 -19.72 -0.58 -5.69
CA GLY A 359 -18.89 -1.33 -4.73
C GLY A 359 -19.54 -1.68 -3.40
N GLN A 360 -20.65 -1.04 -3.06
CA GLN A 360 -21.31 -1.21 -1.76
C GLN A 360 -22.29 -2.39 -1.77
N ASP A 361 -22.30 -3.20 -0.71
CA ASP A 361 -23.38 -4.15 -0.46
C ASP A 361 -24.46 -3.54 0.44
N LYS A 362 -25.73 -3.83 0.13
CA LYS A 362 -26.89 -3.33 0.87
C LYS A 362 -26.95 -3.79 2.32
N ALA A 363 -26.33 -4.92 2.65
CA ALA A 363 -26.25 -5.47 4.01
C ALA A 363 -24.97 -5.03 4.76
N GLY A 364 -24.11 -4.23 4.13
CA GLY A 364 -22.84 -3.77 4.68
C GLY A 364 -21.63 -4.51 4.13
N GLY A 365 -20.46 -3.92 4.34
CA GLY A 365 -19.23 -4.27 3.61
C GLY A 365 -19.19 -3.75 2.16
N LEU A 366 -17.99 -3.75 1.58
CA LEU A 366 -17.74 -3.52 0.16
C LEU A 366 -17.18 -4.82 -0.47
N ARG A 367 -17.25 -4.89 -1.80
CA ARG A 367 -16.99 -6.11 -2.58
C ARG A 367 -16.13 -5.79 -3.80
N ASP A 368 -15.53 -6.83 -4.39
CA ASP A 368 -14.84 -6.79 -5.69
C ASP A 368 -15.62 -5.99 -6.76
N LYS A 369 -16.77 -6.52 -7.17
CA LYS A 369 -17.64 -5.98 -8.23
C LYS A 369 -19.09 -6.44 -7.98
N PRO A 370 -20.10 -5.97 -8.75
CA PRO A 370 -21.46 -6.48 -8.64
C PRO A 370 -21.55 -8.01 -8.65
N ASN A 371 -22.56 -8.55 -7.99
CA ASN A 371 -22.81 -10.00 -7.86
C ASN A 371 -21.75 -10.79 -7.06
N LYS A 372 -20.71 -10.15 -6.52
CA LYS A 372 -19.80 -10.74 -5.53
C LYS A 372 -20.27 -10.44 -4.11
N LYS A 373 -19.95 -11.35 -3.17
CA LYS A 373 -20.23 -11.14 -1.75
C LYS A 373 -19.24 -10.11 -1.18
N PRO A 374 -19.65 -9.25 -0.23
CA PRO A 374 -18.70 -8.41 0.49
C PRO A 374 -17.82 -9.25 1.43
N ASP A 375 -16.61 -8.77 1.66
CA ASP A 375 -15.66 -9.34 2.61
C ASP A 375 -14.77 -8.24 3.22
N VAL A 376 -14.03 -8.58 4.27
CA VAL A 376 -13.25 -7.57 5.02
C VAL A 376 -12.07 -7.02 4.21
N TYR A 377 -11.52 -7.82 3.29
CA TYR A 377 -10.42 -7.40 2.41
C TYR A 377 -10.91 -6.32 1.44
N HIS A 378 -11.98 -6.59 0.69
CA HIS A 378 -12.55 -5.62 -0.25
C HIS A 378 -13.14 -4.42 0.48
N THR A 379 -13.74 -4.60 1.66
CA THR A 379 -14.20 -3.48 2.48
C THR A 379 -13.07 -2.52 2.80
N PHE A 380 -11.95 -3.05 3.30
CA PHE A 380 -10.79 -2.26 3.66
C PHE A 380 -10.17 -1.57 2.44
N TYR A 381 -9.79 -2.33 1.40
CA TYR A 381 -9.11 -1.76 0.24
C TYR A 381 -10.00 -0.85 -0.61
N SER A 382 -11.32 -1.04 -0.60
CA SER A 382 -12.25 -0.07 -1.21
C SER A 382 -12.28 1.25 -0.43
N LEU A 383 -12.20 1.21 0.91
CA LEU A 383 -12.14 2.43 1.72
C LEU A 383 -10.79 3.15 1.57
N CYS A 384 -9.68 2.41 1.45
CA CYS A 384 -8.38 2.98 1.09
C CYS A 384 -8.42 3.61 -0.31
N GLY A 385 -9.03 2.91 -1.28
CA GLY A 385 -9.29 3.42 -2.62
C GLY A 385 -10.12 4.71 -2.64
N LEU A 386 -11.17 4.75 -1.81
CA LEU A 386 -12.00 5.95 -1.65
C LEU A 386 -11.19 7.09 -1.02
N SER A 387 -10.34 6.78 -0.04
CA SER A 387 -9.44 7.76 0.57
C SER A 387 -8.49 8.37 -0.45
N THR A 388 -7.77 7.58 -1.25
CA THR A 388 -6.84 8.11 -2.26
C THR A 388 -7.56 8.92 -3.35
N ALA A 389 -8.83 8.59 -3.64
CA ALA A 389 -9.63 9.35 -4.58
C ALA A 389 -10.18 10.68 -4.02
N GLN A 390 -10.17 10.84 -2.69
CA GLN A 390 -10.69 12.03 -2.00
C GLN A 390 -9.58 12.99 -1.56
N HIS A 391 -8.39 12.45 -1.27
CA HIS A 391 -7.29 13.16 -0.62
C HIS A 391 -6.01 13.02 -1.42
N ARG A 392 -5.39 14.15 -1.78
CA ARG A 392 -4.02 14.14 -2.28
C ARG A 392 -3.09 14.02 -1.08
N VAL A 393 -2.30 12.94 -1.04
CA VAL A 393 -1.31 12.70 0.01
C VAL A 393 0.06 12.71 -0.65
N TYR A 394 0.92 13.63 -0.24
CA TYR A 394 2.20 13.90 -0.89
C TYR A 394 3.35 13.96 0.13
N ARG A 395 4.58 13.83 -0.35
CA ARG A 395 5.78 13.94 0.49
C ARG A 395 6.20 15.41 0.61
N SER A 396 6.05 15.99 1.80
CA SER A 396 6.31 17.42 2.04
C SER A 396 7.80 17.70 2.29
N LYS A 397 8.45 18.47 1.39
CA LYS A 397 9.84 18.93 1.53
C LYS A 397 10.05 19.74 2.83
N SER A 398 9.17 20.71 3.09
CA SER A 398 9.22 21.54 4.31
C SER A 398 9.05 20.73 5.60
N THR A 399 8.17 19.72 5.59
CA THR A 399 8.04 18.78 6.70
C THR A 399 9.33 17.98 6.88
N ALA A 400 9.91 17.49 5.79
CA ALA A 400 11.15 16.71 5.85
C ALA A 400 12.31 17.52 6.45
N GLU A 401 12.48 18.77 6.03
CA GLU A 401 13.47 19.70 6.60
C GLU A 401 13.25 19.94 8.09
N LYS A 402 11.99 20.19 8.49
CA LYS A 402 11.64 20.37 9.89
C LYS A 402 11.98 19.13 10.73
N LEU A 403 11.63 17.94 10.25
CA LEU A 403 11.93 16.68 10.95
C LEU A 403 13.44 16.44 11.07
N ARG A 404 14.24 16.79 10.04
CA ARG A 404 15.71 16.71 10.12
C ARG A 404 16.27 17.68 11.16
N ALA A 405 15.74 18.90 11.23
CA ALA A 405 16.17 19.91 12.18
C ALA A 405 15.78 19.57 13.64
N GLU A 406 14.65 18.89 13.83
CA GLU A 406 14.14 18.49 15.15
C GLU A 406 14.64 17.12 15.63
N TRP A 407 15.32 16.36 14.75
CA TRP A 407 15.85 15.03 15.05
C TRP A 407 16.77 15.02 16.26
N LYS A 408 16.59 14.03 17.13
CA LYS A 408 17.42 13.81 18.32
C LYS A 408 18.06 12.44 18.26
N ASP A 409 19.38 12.41 18.26
CA ASP A 409 20.11 11.15 18.41
C ASP A 409 19.73 10.48 19.74
N SER A 410 19.39 9.19 19.66
CA SER A 410 19.13 8.37 20.85
C SER A 410 20.35 7.52 21.15
N THR A 411 20.78 7.46 22.41
CA THR A 411 21.82 6.51 22.86
C THR A 411 21.26 5.10 23.06
N ALA A 412 19.93 4.95 23.14
CA ALA A 412 19.22 3.69 23.25
C ALA A 412 18.47 3.41 21.94
N PHE A 413 19.22 3.01 20.92
CA PHE A 413 18.67 2.60 19.62
C PHE A 413 18.91 1.12 19.37
N TRP A 414 18.05 0.54 18.53
CA TRP A 414 18.19 -0.85 18.09
C TRP A 414 19.03 -0.89 16.80
N PRO A 415 19.96 -1.85 16.62
CA PRO A 415 20.42 -2.83 17.60
C PRO A 415 21.44 -2.25 18.59
N SER A 416 21.28 -2.53 19.88
CA SER A 416 22.15 -1.99 20.95
C SER A 416 23.47 -2.75 21.12
N THR A 417 23.65 -3.92 20.47
CA THR A 417 24.85 -4.75 20.58
C THR A 417 25.66 -4.79 19.29
N SER A 418 26.99 -4.76 19.41
CA SER A 418 27.98 -4.70 18.32
C SER A 418 28.00 -5.88 17.34
N LYS A 419 27.23 -6.96 17.56
CA LYS A 419 27.15 -8.08 16.60
C LYS A 419 26.34 -7.76 15.34
N VAL A 420 25.55 -6.68 15.35
CA VAL A 420 24.77 -6.20 14.18
C VAL A 420 25.21 -4.78 13.74
N LYS A 421 25.95 -4.05 14.58
CA LYS A 421 26.54 -2.76 14.20
C LYS A 421 27.76 -3.01 13.31
N GLN A 422 27.57 -3.00 11.99
CA GLN A 422 28.66 -2.96 11.02
C GLN A 422 29.22 -1.54 10.86
N ASP A 423 28.40 -0.52 11.19
CA ASP A 423 28.74 0.90 11.05
C ASP A 423 28.93 1.60 12.41
N ASP A 424 29.66 2.72 12.39
CA ASP A 424 29.78 3.63 13.53
C ASP A 424 28.41 4.23 13.94
N ASP A 425 28.24 4.51 15.23
CA ASP A 425 26.98 5.04 15.78
C ASP A 425 26.49 6.29 15.03
N ALA A 426 27.38 7.19 14.62
CA ALA A 426 27.02 8.39 13.85
C ALA A 426 26.40 8.05 12.48
N VAL A 427 26.91 7.03 11.80
CA VAL A 427 26.39 6.56 10.51
C VAL A 427 25.02 5.91 10.72
N VAL A 428 24.87 5.11 11.78
CA VAL A 428 23.58 4.50 12.11
C VAL A 428 22.54 5.57 12.43
N GLN A 429 22.87 6.59 13.24
CA GLN A 429 21.95 7.69 13.55
C GLN A 429 21.55 8.49 12.31
N ALA A 430 22.50 8.80 11.43
CA ALA A 430 22.20 9.49 10.17
C ALA A 430 21.23 8.68 9.30
N ARG A 431 21.45 7.37 9.17
CA ARG A 431 20.54 6.47 8.46
C ARG A 431 19.16 6.40 9.11
N ARG A 432 19.08 6.21 10.43
CA ARG A 432 17.82 6.23 11.19
C ARG A 432 17.04 7.51 10.96
N ARG A 433 17.72 8.67 11.00
CA ARG A 433 17.13 9.98 10.73
C ARG A 433 16.51 10.03 9.34
N GLU A 434 17.23 9.65 8.28
CA GLU A 434 16.70 9.77 6.92
C GLU A 434 15.53 8.80 6.67
N ILE A 435 15.57 7.58 7.20
CA ILE A 435 14.43 6.64 7.16
C ILE A 435 13.21 7.25 7.85
N TYR A 436 13.41 7.77 9.08
CA TYR A 436 12.34 8.39 9.86
C TYR A 436 11.75 9.60 9.14
N VAL A 437 12.59 10.51 8.64
CA VAL A 437 12.19 11.72 7.91
C VAL A 437 11.37 11.36 6.68
N GLN A 438 11.85 10.40 5.88
CA GLN A 438 11.16 9.97 4.67
C GLN A 438 9.77 9.43 5.00
N ALA A 439 9.66 8.51 5.96
CA ALA A 439 8.40 7.91 6.36
C ALA A 439 7.42 8.92 7.00
N ARG A 440 7.92 9.87 7.80
CA ARG A 440 7.11 10.87 8.54
C ARG A 440 6.75 12.11 7.71
N SER A 441 7.31 12.28 6.51
CA SER A 441 7.14 13.50 5.71
C SER A 441 5.87 13.55 4.85
N TRP A 442 5.08 12.47 4.83
CA TRP A 442 3.81 12.42 4.10
C TRP A 442 2.73 13.29 4.74
N ARG A 443 2.01 14.08 3.94
CA ARG A 443 0.97 15.02 4.39
C ARG A 443 -0.27 14.96 3.50
N GLU A 444 -1.44 15.14 4.11
CA GLU A 444 -2.71 15.39 3.41
C GLU A 444 -2.73 16.84 2.94
N ASP A 445 -3.00 17.08 1.65
CA ASP A 445 -3.29 18.41 1.12
C ASP A 445 -4.77 18.75 1.36
N GLU A 446 -5.03 19.51 2.43
CA GLU A 446 -6.39 19.87 2.85
C GLU A 446 -7.16 20.73 1.81
N THR A 447 -6.46 21.32 0.85
CA THR A 447 -7.06 22.14 -0.22
C THR A 447 -7.51 21.32 -1.43
N SER A 448 -6.95 20.11 -1.57
CA SER A 448 -7.17 19.21 -2.71
C SER A 448 -8.47 18.40 -2.62
N HIS A 449 -9.21 18.50 -1.52
CA HIS A 449 -10.33 17.61 -1.24
C HIS A 449 -11.39 17.62 -2.35
N ARG A 450 -11.78 16.42 -2.80
CA ARG A 450 -12.85 16.21 -3.78
C ARG A 450 -13.77 15.09 -3.28
N TYR A 451 -15.05 15.40 -3.12
CA TYR A 451 -16.06 14.43 -2.66
C TYR A 451 -17.18 14.30 -3.68
N VAL A 452 -17.31 13.14 -4.32
CA VAL A 452 -18.49 12.83 -5.11
C VAL A 452 -19.70 12.68 -4.20
N GLY A 453 -20.81 13.34 -4.55
CA GLY A 453 -22.02 13.39 -3.73
C GLY A 453 -21.94 14.53 -2.71
N SER A 454 -21.72 14.20 -1.44
CA SER A 454 -21.65 15.17 -0.33
C SER A 454 -20.41 14.95 0.54
N SER A 455 -20.00 15.98 1.28
CA SER A 455 -18.87 15.91 2.22
C SER A 455 -19.01 14.84 3.31
N THR A 456 -20.22 14.36 3.57
CA THR A 456 -20.50 13.22 4.47
C THR A 456 -19.90 11.89 3.97
N ASN A 457 -19.53 11.80 2.69
CA ASN A 457 -18.83 10.66 2.10
C ASN A 457 -17.34 10.61 2.45
N ARG A 458 -16.79 11.65 3.09
CA ARG A 458 -15.37 11.73 3.47
C ARG A 458 -14.95 10.53 4.33
N VAL A 459 -13.94 9.78 3.89
CA VAL A 459 -13.19 8.86 4.76
C VAL A 459 -11.89 9.53 5.21
N ASN A 460 -11.21 9.01 6.23
CA ASN A 460 -9.92 9.57 6.65
C ASN A 460 -8.82 9.25 5.62
N ALA A 461 -7.85 10.17 5.48
CA ALA A 461 -6.69 9.98 4.61
C ALA A 461 -5.80 8.82 5.09
N THR A 462 -5.38 7.98 4.15
CA THR A 462 -4.48 6.86 4.40
C THR A 462 -3.08 7.14 3.86
N HIS A 463 -2.06 6.69 4.59
CA HIS A 463 -0.66 6.79 4.20
C HIS A 463 -0.39 5.88 2.98
N PRO A 464 0.17 6.40 1.87
CA PRO A 464 0.29 5.67 0.59
C PRO A 464 1.22 4.46 0.67
N ILE A 465 2.29 4.52 1.48
CA ILE A 465 3.18 3.37 1.73
C ILE A 465 2.61 2.39 2.77
N PHE A 466 2.15 2.86 3.92
CA PHE A 466 1.83 1.97 5.06
C PHE A 466 0.39 1.47 5.11
N THR A 467 -0.52 2.01 4.30
CA THR A 467 -1.97 1.65 4.29
C THR A 467 -2.66 1.80 5.66
N LEU A 468 -2.19 2.77 6.47
CA LEU A 468 -2.66 3.10 7.81
C LEU A 468 -2.95 4.62 7.89
N LEU A 469 -3.49 5.15 8.99
CA LEU A 469 -3.57 6.62 9.12
C LEU A 469 -2.18 7.19 9.42
N ILE A 470 -1.86 8.36 8.86
CA ILE A 470 -0.56 9.03 9.05
C ILE A 470 -0.23 9.20 10.54
N SER A 471 -1.19 9.68 11.34
CA SER A 471 -1.00 9.90 12.78
C SER A 471 -0.67 8.64 13.59
N GLN A 472 -1.11 7.46 13.13
CA GLN A 472 -0.83 6.20 13.81
C GLN A 472 0.55 5.67 13.45
N CYS A 473 0.93 5.83 12.17
CA CYS A 473 2.29 5.56 11.70
C CYS A 473 3.29 6.42 12.48
N ASP A 474 3.00 7.72 12.61
CA ASP A 474 3.79 8.67 13.37
C ASP A 474 3.97 8.20 14.82
N ALA A 475 2.89 7.80 15.50
CA ALA A 475 2.95 7.42 16.91
C ALA A 475 3.84 6.21 17.21
N ILE A 476 3.78 5.16 16.39
CA ILE A 476 4.64 3.98 16.57
C ILE A 476 6.10 4.28 16.21
N MET A 477 6.34 5.09 15.17
CA MET A 477 7.69 5.48 14.78
C MET A 477 8.32 6.38 15.84
N ASP A 478 7.58 7.34 16.39
CA ASP A 478 8.09 8.21 17.46
C ASP A 478 8.55 7.39 18.67
N HIS A 479 7.86 6.29 18.96
CA HIS A 479 8.23 5.37 20.03
C HIS A 479 9.53 4.63 19.73
N PHE A 480 9.60 3.89 18.62
CA PHE A 480 10.77 3.05 18.33
C PHE A 480 12.01 3.84 17.90
N TYR A 481 11.84 5.01 17.29
CA TYR A 481 12.95 5.91 16.94
C TYR A 481 13.39 6.80 18.10
N GLY A 482 12.65 6.81 19.22
CA GLY A 482 12.95 7.63 20.39
C GLY A 482 12.72 9.13 20.17
N GLN A 483 11.74 9.48 19.34
CA GLN A 483 11.41 10.86 18.96
C GLN A 483 10.14 11.41 19.65
N GLN A 484 9.61 10.71 20.66
CA GLN A 484 8.45 11.17 21.43
C GLN A 484 8.64 12.62 21.94
N PRO A 485 7.61 13.48 21.85
CA PRO A 485 7.64 14.81 22.48
C PRO A 485 7.92 14.66 23.99
N LYS A 486 8.85 15.47 24.51
CA LYS A 486 9.16 15.49 25.94
C LYS A 486 8.03 16.09 26.76
#